data_AF-A0A384AW20-F1
#
_entry.id   AF-A0A384AW20-F1
#
_cell.length_a   1.000
_cell.length_b   1.000
_cell.length_c   1.000
_cell.angle_alpha   90.00
_cell.angle_beta   90.00
_cell.angle_gamma   90.00
#
_symmetry.space_group_name_H-M   'P 1'
#
loop_
_entity.id
_entity.type
_entity.pdbx_description
1 polymer ?
#
loop_
_entity_poly.entity_id
_entity_poly.type
_entity_poly.pdbx_seq_one_letter_code
_entity_poly.pdbx_strand_id
1 'polypeptide(L)'
;MVQSNNTMLIGNSDESRHGNKIGMEKQHLRHVEKDVLIPKIMREKARERCSEQVEDFTKCCKDSGILMVVKCRKENSALKECLTAYYNDPTFYEECKIEYLKEREEFRKTGIPTKKRLQKLPTSM
;
A
#
# COMPACT_ATOMS: atom_id res chain seq x y z
N MET A 1 7.51 -8.89 -72.34
CA MET A 1 7.33 -9.25 -70.92
C MET A 1 8.46 -10.19 -70.52
N VAL A 2 9.63 -9.63 -70.19
CA VAL A 2 10.65 -10.23 -69.29
C VAL A 2 11.53 -9.05 -68.85
N GLN A 3 11.66 -8.80 -67.54
CA GLN A 3 12.90 -8.30 -66.96
C GLN A 3 13.12 -9.05 -65.65
N SER A 4 14.29 -9.67 -65.58
CA SER A 4 14.83 -10.40 -64.45
C SER A 4 15.71 -9.49 -63.59
N ASN A 5 15.86 -9.91 -62.33
CA ASN A 5 17.06 -9.87 -61.48
C ASN A 5 17.45 -8.61 -60.67
N ASN A 6 17.54 -8.87 -59.35
CA ASN A 6 18.56 -8.49 -58.37
C ASN A 6 18.92 -7.01 -58.13
N THR A 7 18.76 -6.55 -56.88
CA THR A 7 19.88 -6.44 -55.91
C THR A 7 19.36 -6.14 -54.50
N MET A 8 19.89 -6.91 -53.55
CA MET A 8 19.81 -6.83 -52.10
C MET A 8 20.44 -5.53 -51.55
N LEU A 9 19.78 -4.82 -50.61
CA LEU A 9 20.45 -4.08 -49.52
C LEU A 9 19.54 -3.99 -48.27
N ILE A 10 19.90 -4.84 -47.31
CA ILE A 10 19.96 -4.67 -45.84
C ILE A 10 19.46 -3.32 -45.27
N GLY A 11 18.55 -3.38 -44.29
CA GLY A 11 18.25 -2.30 -43.36
C GLY A 11 17.31 -2.77 -42.23
N ASN A 12 17.86 -3.01 -41.05
CA ASN A 12 17.15 -3.29 -39.79
C ASN A 12 16.48 -2.03 -39.22
N SER A 13 15.68 -2.21 -38.15
CA SER A 13 15.04 -1.21 -37.26
C SER A 13 13.69 -0.71 -37.81
N ASP A 14 12.53 -0.84 -37.15
CA ASP A 14 12.19 -0.60 -35.75
C ASP A 14 11.10 -1.60 -35.30
N GLU A 15 11.24 -2.44 -34.27
CA GLU A 15 11.34 -2.13 -32.85
C GLU A 15 10.50 -0.94 -32.37
N SER A 16 9.24 -1.20 -31.99
CA SER A 16 8.72 -0.73 -30.68
C SER A 16 7.37 -1.37 -30.35
N ARG A 17 7.31 -2.27 -29.37
CA ARG A 17 7.34 -2.00 -27.92
C ARG A 17 5.93 -2.21 -27.39
N HIS A 18 5.56 -3.49 -27.21
CA HIS A 18 4.50 -3.85 -26.27
C HIS A 18 5.01 -3.50 -24.87
N GLY A 19 4.86 -2.22 -24.53
CA GLY A 19 5.15 -1.67 -23.22
C GLY A 19 4.39 -2.48 -22.18
N ASN A 20 5.16 -2.93 -21.20
CA ASN A 20 4.77 -3.59 -19.97
C ASN A 20 3.43 -3.05 -19.43
N LYS A 21 2.31 -3.67 -19.84
CA LYS A 21 1.02 -3.49 -19.15
C LYS A 21 1.18 -4.20 -17.83
N ILE A 22 1.57 -3.46 -16.80
CA ILE A 22 1.44 -3.90 -15.41
C ILE A 22 -0.02 -4.32 -15.27
N GLY A 23 -0.25 -5.63 -15.21
CA GLY A 23 -1.59 -6.23 -15.20
C GLY A 23 -2.31 -5.91 -13.89
N MET A 24 -2.76 -4.67 -13.74
CA MET A 24 -3.49 -4.19 -12.58
C MET A 24 -4.98 -4.59 -12.61
N GLU A 25 -5.48 -5.09 -13.74
CA GLU A 25 -6.92 -5.24 -13.91
C GLU A 25 -7.53 -6.52 -13.32
N LYS A 26 -6.80 -7.61 -13.05
CA LYS A 26 -7.46 -8.85 -12.54
C LYS A 26 -6.61 -9.70 -11.60
N GLN A 27 -5.82 -9.10 -10.72
CA GLN A 27 -5.17 -9.89 -9.67
C GLN A 27 -6.18 -10.20 -8.55
N HIS A 28 -6.71 -11.43 -8.57
CA HIS A 28 -7.60 -11.94 -7.52
C HIS A 28 -6.91 -11.81 -6.15
N LEU A 29 -7.58 -11.13 -5.21
CA LEU A 29 -7.15 -10.99 -3.84
C LEU A 29 -7.81 -12.08 -3.00
N ARG A 30 -7.00 -12.82 -2.23
CA ARG A 30 -7.52 -13.76 -1.22
C ARG A 30 -8.16 -12.97 -0.08
N HIS A 31 -9.04 -13.62 0.68
CA HIS A 31 -9.70 -13.03 1.86
C HIS A 31 -8.68 -12.40 2.83
N VAL A 32 -7.58 -13.11 3.12
CA VAL A 32 -6.50 -12.59 3.99
C VAL A 32 -5.84 -11.33 3.40
N GLU A 33 -5.72 -11.21 2.08
CA GLU A 33 -5.11 -10.03 1.44
C GLU A 33 -6.04 -8.83 1.55
N LYS A 34 -7.32 -9.05 1.27
CA LYS A 34 -8.37 -8.03 1.29
C LYS A 34 -8.69 -7.53 2.70
N ASP A 35 -8.78 -8.44 3.66
CA ASP A 35 -9.35 -8.13 4.98
C ASP A 35 -8.29 -8.02 6.08
N VAL A 36 -7.03 -8.40 5.80
CA VAL A 36 -5.94 -8.32 6.79
C VAL A 36 -4.73 -7.55 6.26
N LEU A 37 -4.17 -7.95 5.11
CA LEU A 37 -2.88 -7.40 4.65
C LEU A 37 -3.00 -5.97 4.11
N ILE A 38 -3.96 -5.70 3.22
CA ILE A 38 -4.20 -4.33 2.72
C ILE A 38 -4.66 -3.41 3.86
N PRO A 39 -5.62 -3.80 4.73
CA PRO A 39 -5.98 -2.98 5.89
C PRO A 39 -4.83 -2.74 6.88
N LYS A 40 -3.85 -3.65 6.95
CA LYS A 40 -2.63 -3.43 7.75
C LYS A 40 -1.77 -2.31 7.15
N ILE A 41 -1.52 -2.33 5.84
CA ILE A 41 -0.79 -1.26 5.14
C ILE A 41 -1.54 0.07 5.31
N MET A 42 -2.86 0.08 5.12
CA MET A 42 -3.70 1.27 5.35
C MET A 42 -3.53 1.80 6.78
N ARG A 43 -3.55 0.94 7.79
CA ARG A 43 -3.38 1.34 9.20
C ARG A 43 -2.02 2.00 9.46
N GLU A 44 -0.94 1.40 8.97
CA GLU A 44 0.42 1.91 9.15
C GLU A 44 0.55 3.29 8.50
N LYS A 45 0.13 3.40 7.24
CA LYS A 45 0.22 4.62 6.45
C LYS A 45 -0.73 5.73 6.95
N ALA A 46 -1.92 5.38 7.41
CA ALA A 46 -2.83 6.35 8.02
C ALA A 46 -2.28 6.87 9.36
N ARG A 47 -1.61 6.03 10.16
CA ARG A 47 -0.92 6.49 11.39
C ARG A 47 0.23 7.44 11.10
N GLU A 48 0.99 7.20 10.03
CA GLU A 48 2.04 8.13 9.58
C GLU A 48 1.44 9.46 9.13
N ARG A 49 0.32 9.45 8.39
CA ARG A 49 -0.37 10.68 7.94
C ARG A 49 -1.07 11.44 9.07
N CYS A 50 -1.54 10.74 10.10
CA CYS A 50 -2.15 11.31 11.31
C CYS A 50 -1.12 11.50 12.45
N SER A 51 0.16 11.75 12.13
CA SER A 51 1.24 11.77 13.13
C SER A 51 1.00 12.79 14.24
N GLU A 52 0.44 13.97 13.92
CA GLU A 52 0.08 15.01 14.88
C GLU A 52 -0.95 14.50 15.91
N GLN A 53 -2.06 13.91 15.44
CA GLN A 53 -3.10 13.39 16.33
C GLN A 53 -2.59 12.18 17.13
N VAL A 54 -1.68 11.38 16.56
CA VAL A 54 -1.01 10.29 17.26
C VAL A 54 -0.12 10.83 18.39
N GLU A 55 0.64 11.88 18.14
CA GLU A 55 1.51 12.53 19.13
C GLU A 55 0.70 13.17 20.25
N ASP A 56 -0.35 13.91 19.94
CA ASP A 56 -1.25 14.53 20.92
C ASP A 56 -1.93 13.48 21.81
N PHE A 57 -2.47 12.42 21.20
CA PHE A 57 -3.06 11.32 21.94
C PHE A 57 -2.01 10.61 22.82
N THR A 58 -0.83 10.33 22.28
CA THR A 58 0.27 9.68 23.02
C THR A 58 0.73 10.53 24.19
N LYS A 59 0.83 11.85 24.02
CA LYS A 59 1.17 12.79 25.08
C LYS A 59 0.11 12.77 26.18
N CYS A 60 -1.16 12.89 25.81
CA CYS A 60 -2.24 12.81 26.79
C CYS A 60 -2.23 11.48 27.57
N CYS A 61 -1.99 10.35 26.90
CA CYS A 61 -1.91 9.03 27.54
C CYS A 61 -0.79 8.98 28.58
N LYS A 62 0.39 9.50 28.23
CA LYS A 62 1.55 9.57 29.15
C LYS A 62 1.24 10.43 30.38
N ASP A 63 0.57 11.56 30.19
CA ASP A 63 0.27 12.50 31.27
C ASP A 63 -0.89 12.03 32.16
N SER A 64 -1.86 11.31 31.59
CA SER A 64 -3.08 10.90 32.29
C SER A 64 -2.95 9.58 33.06
N GLY A 65 -1.99 8.73 32.69
CA GLY A 65 -1.81 7.40 33.28
C GLY A 65 -3.11 6.59 33.25
N ILE A 66 -3.50 6.03 34.40
CA ILE A 66 -4.70 5.17 34.55
C ILE A 66 -6.00 5.89 34.14
N LEU A 67 -6.04 7.23 34.19
CA LEU A 67 -7.25 8.02 33.89
C LEU A 67 -7.38 8.39 32.39
N MET A 68 -6.53 7.85 31.51
CA MET A 68 -6.49 8.21 30.09
C MET A 68 -7.81 8.07 29.34
N VAL A 69 -8.61 7.02 29.61
CA VAL A 69 -9.87 6.77 28.89
C VAL A 69 -10.92 7.85 29.14
N VAL A 70 -10.81 8.54 30.29
CA VAL A 70 -11.71 9.65 30.64
C VAL A 70 -11.10 10.98 30.21
N LYS A 71 -9.81 11.19 30.46
CA LYS A 71 -9.12 12.47 30.21
C LYS A 71 -8.81 12.71 28.73
N CYS A 72 -8.43 11.67 27.98
CA CYS A 72 -7.96 11.78 26.60
C CYS A 72 -9.06 11.57 25.55
N ARG A 73 -10.33 11.81 25.92
CA ARG A 73 -11.46 11.61 24.99
C ARG A 73 -11.38 12.51 23.78
N LYS A 74 -10.92 13.75 23.97
CA LYS A 74 -10.80 14.75 22.90
C LYS A 74 -9.75 14.32 21.88
N GLU A 75 -8.56 13.98 22.34
CA GLU A 75 -7.43 13.54 21.52
C GLU A 75 -7.76 12.22 20.82
N ASN A 76 -8.43 11.30 21.51
CA ASN A 76 -8.90 10.05 20.93
C ASN A 76 -9.94 10.27 19.81
N SER A 77 -10.89 11.20 20.00
CA SER A 77 -11.86 11.54 18.96
C SER A 77 -11.17 12.15 17.75
N ALA A 78 -10.25 13.10 17.94
CA ALA A 78 -9.49 13.70 16.85
C ALA A 78 -8.66 12.66 16.07
N LEU A 79 -7.97 11.77 16.78
CA LEU A 79 -7.23 10.66 16.16
C LEU A 79 -8.16 9.71 15.40
N LYS A 80 -9.30 9.35 15.99
CA LYS A 80 -10.30 8.49 15.37
C LYS A 80 -10.85 9.12 14.09
N GLU A 81 -11.18 10.41 14.13
CA GLU A 81 -11.68 11.16 12.97
C GLU A 81 -10.66 11.15 11.83
N CYS A 82 -9.40 11.47 12.11
CA CYS A 82 -8.32 11.43 11.12
C CYS A 82 -8.16 10.04 10.49
N LEU A 83 -8.07 8.99 11.31
CA LEU A 83 -7.92 7.61 10.79
C LEU A 83 -9.14 7.16 9.97
N THR A 84 -10.35 7.50 10.43
CA THR A 84 -11.60 7.11 9.77
C THR A 84 -11.74 7.77 8.40
N ALA A 85 -11.26 9.00 8.23
CA ALA A 85 -11.24 9.68 6.93
C ALA A 85 -10.46 8.86 5.89
N TYR A 86 -9.30 8.31 6.25
CA TYR A 86 -8.51 7.47 5.36
C TYR A 86 -9.12 6.08 5.14
N TYR A 87 -9.73 5.47 6.15
CA TYR A 87 -10.37 4.16 5.98
C TYR A 87 -11.57 4.18 5.04
N ASN A 88 -12.26 5.32 4.96
CA ASN A 88 -13.41 5.50 4.08
C ASN A 88 -13.02 6.04 2.70
N ASP A 89 -11.74 6.34 2.45
CA ASP A 89 -11.28 6.83 1.15
C ASP A 89 -10.94 5.66 0.20
N PRO A 90 -11.72 5.45 -0.88
CA PRO A 90 -11.44 4.40 -1.85
C PRO A 90 -10.12 4.63 -2.60
N THR A 91 -9.68 5.87 -2.75
CA THR A 91 -8.41 6.22 -3.41
C THR A 91 -7.25 5.73 -2.56
N PHE A 92 -7.32 5.96 -1.25
CA PHE A 92 -6.33 5.47 -0.30
C PHE A 92 -6.29 3.94 -0.25
N TYR A 93 -7.45 3.27 -0.33
CA TYR A 93 -7.49 1.81 -0.44
C TYR A 93 -6.75 1.29 -1.68
N GLU A 94 -7.02 1.88 -2.86
CA GLU A 94 -6.36 1.46 -4.10
C GLU A 94 -4.85 1.74 -4.07
N GLU A 95 -4.42 2.86 -3.49
CA GLU A 95 -3.00 3.15 -3.24
C GLU A 95 -2.32 2.03 -2.42
N CYS A 96 -2.93 1.66 -1.29
CA CYS A 96 -2.41 0.60 -0.42
C CYS A 96 -2.46 -0.78 -1.07
N LYS A 97 -3.46 -1.04 -1.92
CA LYS A 97 -3.57 -2.27 -2.71
C LYS A 97 -2.47 -2.38 -3.76
N ILE A 98 -2.12 -1.29 -4.44
CA ILE A 98 -0.99 -1.27 -5.39
C ILE A 98 0.32 -1.57 -4.65
N GLU A 99 0.53 -0.96 -3.49
CA GLU A 99 1.68 -1.22 -2.64
C GLU A 99 1.76 -2.71 -2.25
N TYR A 100 0.65 -3.28 -1.77
CA TYR A 100 0.56 -4.71 -1.46
C TYR A 100 0.89 -5.61 -2.65
N LEU A 101 0.36 -5.31 -3.84
CA LEU A 101 0.60 -6.12 -5.03
C LEU A 101 2.08 -6.09 -5.46
N LYS A 102 2.75 -4.94 -5.32
CA LYS A 102 4.19 -4.81 -5.54
C LYS A 102 4.99 -5.65 -4.55
N GLU A 103 4.69 -5.56 -3.25
CA GLU A 103 5.34 -6.39 -2.22
C GLU A 103 5.13 -7.89 -2.48
N ARG A 104 3.93 -8.27 -2.91
CA ARG A 104 3.59 -9.66 -3.25
C ARG A 104 4.37 -10.16 -4.46
N GLU A 105 4.51 -9.33 -5.49
CA GLU A 105 5.30 -9.66 -6.67
C GLU A 105 6.78 -9.83 -6.30
N GLU A 106 7.32 -8.92 -5.50
CA GLU A 106 8.71 -8.99 -5.03
C GLU A 106 8.96 -10.24 -4.20
N PHE A 107 8.05 -10.57 -3.27
CA PHE A 107 8.13 -11.80 -2.50
C PHE A 107 8.07 -13.06 -3.38
N ARG A 108 7.27 -13.05 -4.46
CA ARG A 108 7.22 -14.15 -5.42
C ARG A 108 8.51 -14.31 -6.22
N LYS A 109 9.21 -13.21 -6.50
CA LYS A 109 10.49 -13.22 -7.24
C LYS A 109 11.67 -13.63 -6.36
N THR A 110 11.75 -13.08 -5.16
CA THR A 110 12.94 -13.19 -4.30
C THR A 110 12.78 -14.17 -3.14
N GLY A 111 11.54 -14.49 -2.75
CA GLY A 111 11.23 -15.24 -1.53
C GLY A 111 11.45 -14.43 -0.23
N ILE A 112 11.86 -13.17 -0.31
CA ILE A 112 12.23 -12.33 0.85
C ILE A 112 11.04 -11.41 1.20
N PRO A 113 10.52 -11.44 2.44
CA PRO A 113 9.46 -10.53 2.88
C PRO A 113 9.95 -9.08 2.99
N THR A 114 9.27 -8.12 2.34
CA THR A 114 9.64 -6.69 2.33
C THR A 114 9.55 -6.03 3.71
N LYS A 115 8.53 -6.39 4.49
CA LYS A 115 8.39 -5.98 5.90
C LYS A 115 8.39 -7.25 6.75
N LYS A 116 9.05 -7.23 7.91
CA LYS A 116 8.96 -8.33 8.89
C LYS A 116 7.49 -8.55 9.20
N ARG A 117 6.89 -9.61 8.63
CA ARG A 117 5.45 -9.92 8.69
C ARG A 117 4.93 -10.19 10.12
N LEU A 118 5.79 -10.06 11.12
CA LEU A 118 5.61 -10.39 12.53
C LEU A 118 6.32 -9.34 13.40
N GLN A 119 5.78 -8.13 13.46
CA GLN A 119 5.64 -7.52 14.76
C GLN A 119 4.14 -7.42 14.97
N LYS A 120 3.66 -8.07 16.03
CA LYS A 120 2.27 -8.05 16.47
C LYS A 120 1.75 -6.62 16.32
N LEU A 121 0.51 -6.45 15.88
CA LEU A 121 -0.20 -5.18 16.13
C LEU A 121 0.11 -4.83 17.59
N PRO A 122 0.73 -3.67 17.90
CA PRO A 122 0.90 -3.31 19.29
C PRO A 122 -0.52 -3.27 19.86
N THR A 123 -0.84 -4.30 20.65
CA THR A 123 -1.98 -4.30 21.54
C THR A 123 -1.56 -3.31 22.61
N SER A 124 -1.71 -2.01 22.30
CA SER A 124 -1.75 -1.01 23.36
C SER A 124 -3.01 -1.35 24.13
N MET A 125 -2.80 -2.03 25.26
CA MET A 125 -3.66 -1.86 26.42
C MET A 125 -3.55 -0.41 26.89
#